data_AF-A0A9E3NML2-F1
#
_entry.id   AF-A0A9E3NML2-F1
#
_cell.length_a   1.000
_cell.length_b   1.000
_cell.length_c   1.000
_cell.angle_alpha   90.00
_cell.angle_beta   90.00
_cell.angle_gamma   90.00
#
_symmetry.space_group_name_H-M   'P 1'
#
loop_
_entity.id
_entity.type
_entity.pdbx_description
1 polymer ?
#
loop_
_entity_poly.entity_id
_entity_poly.type
_entity_poly.pdbx_seq_one_letter_code
_entity_poly.pdbx_strand_id
1 'polypeptide(L)'
;TRSEGHLQGLASLIRETSADGVVLDTKGESSRELQEAADAVKPGVIMYSEGIAVPKDMPGIISGRVHNALYYPPMLNLNKFIRPDFAIFRVAEVFKEKIKREYALAFFNGYGTEINQFAPGHPEWEEEQYRFLGRTIRILRENHSNFISSHWKPLISTLRDSIWVNEWPGGEKTIYTIFSLKPEGFCGVLFEVPEHPDKHYIDLWSHEPILAIKQGQKSYTQVQLEGFNAFEQGTNNEGSVSCIAELPRLIDAHITNNRLQIACSEGDELRIWAGNPAYGKTSKQVNLTGQNEYSFFIPDLFGRYEGKVVVQAFADDELLDEVVLYITPGTPRLISTLTPTNSTASSPKNMVRIPAGSFTFRTTHGDAFIPYPKGQESKEYNMKAFWMDKHPVTNEEFHAFIQATNYKPRDTTNFLKHWRNGIYAKGEERFPVIYVSYEDAQAYARWAGKRLPTEVEWQYAAQTDKLLEWPWKQSKPVNRKEQFVTETLTVKAIEGIDQKHANLGDGKLYPVGSYPKGANPHGLLDLSGCVWQLTHDIYESGSYRYIIMKGGSYFKPSSSWWYVQGGPRELHYRQALLRVSEGFERNATVGFRCVKD
;
A
#
# COMPACT_ATOMS: atom_id res chain seq x y z
N THR A 1 -8.99 -14.83 58.06
CA THR A 1 -7.85 -15.68 57.67
C THR A 1 -6.95 -16.11 58.82
N ARG A 2 -6.41 -15.27 59.72
CA ARG A 2 -5.51 -15.78 60.81
C ARG A 2 -6.17 -16.80 61.77
N SER A 3 -7.49 -16.81 61.86
CA SER A 3 -8.31 -17.75 62.64
C SER A 3 -8.80 -18.97 61.84
N GLU A 4 -8.60 -18.98 60.52
CA GLU A 4 -8.99 -20.06 59.62
C GLU A 4 -7.74 -20.85 59.24
N GLY A 5 -7.85 -22.17 59.09
CA GLY A 5 -6.73 -22.94 58.53
C GLY A 5 -6.38 -22.42 57.14
N HIS A 6 -5.10 -22.31 56.84
CA HIS A 6 -4.60 -21.69 55.59
C HIS A 6 -5.19 -22.35 54.32
N LEU A 7 -5.47 -23.65 54.35
CA LEU A 7 -6.12 -24.37 53.26
C LEU A 7 -7.60 -23.95 53.09
N GLN A 8 -8.36 -23.86 54.17
CA GLN A 8 -9.76 -23.42 54.13
C GLN A 8 -9.87 -21.95 53.72
N GLY A 9 -8.95 -21.11 54.23
CA GLY A 9 -8.88 -19.69 53.86
C GLY A 9 -8.58 -19.51 52.37
N LEU A 10 -7.61 -20.25 51.83
CA LEU A 10 -7.30 -20.25 50.40
C LEU A 10 -8.52 -20.66 49.56
N ALA A 11 -9.15 -21.78 49.91
CA ALA A 11 -10.34 -22.28 49.23
C ALA A 11 -11.50 -21.27 49.29
N SER A 12 -11.71 -20.58 50.41
CA SER A 12 -12.72 -19.52 50.51
C SER A 12 -12.41 -18.36 49.58
N LEU A 13 -11.16 -17.88 49.59
CA LEU A 13 -10.72 -16.78 48.74
C LEU A 13 -10.88 -17.10 47.26
N ILE A 14 -10.47 -18.30 46.82
CA ILE A 14 -10.63 -18.72 45.42
C ILE A 14 -12.12 -18.77 45.05
N ARG A 15 -12.97 -19.32 45.92
CA ARG A 15 -14.41 -19.37 45.68
C ARG A 15 -15.05 -17.99 45.58
N GLU A 16 -14.66 -17.07 46.47
CA GLU A 16 -15.22 -15.72 46.54
C GLU A 16 -14.73 -14.82 45.42
N THR A 17 -13.46 -14.95 45.03
CA THR A 17 -12.84 -14.11 43.99
C THR A 17 -12.94 -14.71 42.59
N SER A 18 -13.25 -16.01 42.49
CA SER A 18 -13.18 -16.79 41.25
C SER A 18 -11.80 -16.79 40.59
N ALA A 19 -10.72 -16.59 41.36
CA ALA A 19 -9.36 -16.54 40.84
C ALA A 19 -8.98 -17.81 40.05
N ASP A 20 -8.25 -17.63 38.94
CA ASP A 20 -7.69 -18.73 38.13
C ASP A 20 -6.30 -19.19 38.62
N GLY A 21 -5.69 -18.42 39.53
CA GLY A 21 -4.37 -18.73 40.05
C GLY A 21 -4.07 -18.05 41.38
N VAL A 22 -3.03 -18.53 42.05
CA VAL A 22 -2.60 -18.12 43.38
C VAL A 22 -1.09 -17.89 43.35
N VAL A 23 -0.68 -16.67 43.68
CA VAL A 23 0.72 -16.31 43.88
C VAL A 23 1.17 -16.73 45.28
N LEU A 24 2.17 -17.60 45.34
CA LEU A 24 2.77 -18.12 46.56
C LEU A 24 3.96 -17.24 46.96
N ASP A 25 3.64 -16.10 47.57
CA ASP A 25 4.63 -15.17 48.12
C ASP A 25 5.59 -15.90 49.06
N THR A 26 6.90 -15.65 48.91
CA THR A 26 8.02 -16.29 49.62
C THR A 26 8.25 -17.77 49.37
N LYS A 27 7.53 -18.40 48.44
CA LYS A 27 7.65 -19.84 48.14
C LYS A 27 8.06 -20.13 46.70
N GLY A 28 8.92 -21.14 46.55
CA GLY A 28 9.34 -21.73 45.27
C GLY A 28 8.64 -23.05 44.93
N GLU A 29 7.77 -23.54 45.81
CA GLU A 29 7.14 -24.86 45.72
C GLU A 29 5.66 -24.79 46.14
N SER A 30 4.84 -25.69 45.59
CA SER A 30 3.46 -25.93 46.00
C SER A 30 3.32 -27.34 46.55
N SER A 31 2.63 -27.50 47.68
CA SER A 31 2.33 -28.82 48.23
C SER A 31 1.06 -29.40 47.59
N ARG A 32 0.94 -30.73 47.63
CA ARG A 32 -0.23 -31.43 47.10
C ARG A 32 -1.52 -31.00 47.81
N GLU A 33 -1.47 -30.81 49.12
CA GLU A 33 -2.60 -30.39 49.94
C GLU A 33 -3.09 -28.99 49.57
N LEU A 34 -2.16 -28.10 49.20
CA LEU A 34 -2.47 -26.74 48.79
C LEU A 34 -3.18 -26.72 47.43
N GLN A 35 -2.70 -27.52 46.49
CA GLN A 35 -3.36 -27.73 45.20
C GLN A 35 -4.75 -28.37 45.37
N GLU A 36 -4.85 -29.44 46.17
CA GLU A 36 -6.13 -30.12 46.44
C GLU A 36 -7.16 -29.19 47.11
N ALA A 37 -6.72 -28.28 48.00
CA ALA A 37 -7.59 -27.29 48.62
C ALA A 37 -8.15 -26.27 47.59
N ALA A 38 -7.33 -25.85 46.63
CA ALA A 38 -7.76 -24.98 45.54
C ALA A 38 -8.70 -25.70 44.57
N ASP A 39 -8.33 -26.91 44.13
CA ASP A 39 -9.10 -27.70 43.19
C ASP A 39 -10.45 -28.17 43.77
N ALA A 40 -10.54 -28.33 45.09
CA ALA A 40 -11.80 -28.65 45.78
C ALA A 40 -12.88 -27.58 45.60
N VAL A 41 -12.50 -26.34 45.27
CA VAL A 41 -13.45 -25.25 45.00
C VAL A 41 -13.48 -24.83 43.54
N LYS A 42 -12.35 -24.95 42.82
CA LYS A 42 -12.24 -24.66 41.40
C LYS A 42 -11.10 -25.49 40.80
N PRO A 43 -11.41 -26.54 40.03
CA PRO A 43 -10.38 -27.34 39.38
C PRO A 43 -9.52 -26.51 38.42
N GLY A 44 -8.22 -26.76 38.41
CA GLY A 44 -7.27 -26.15 37.48
C GLY A 44 -6.71 -24.81 37.94
N VAL A 45 -6.86 -24.46 39.22
CA VAL A 45 -6.24 -23.25 39.78
C VAL A 45 -4.72 -23.37 39.73
N ILE A 46 -4.09 -22.36 39.14
CA ILE A 46 -2.65 -22.32 38.89
C ILE A 46 -1.90 -21.86 40.15
N MET A 47 -0.92 -22.66 40.58
CA MET A 47 0.02 -22.23 41.62
C MET A 47 1.24 -21.57 40.98
N TYR A 48 1.50 -20.33 41.40
CA TYR A 48 2.53 -19.47 40.87
C TYR A 48 3.54 -19.16 41.97
N SER A 49 4.82 -19.48 41.78
CA SER A 49 5.85 -19.24 42.79
C SER A 49 6.40 -17.82 42.73
N GLU A 50 6.74 -17.24 43.89
CA GLU A 50 7.47 -15.97 43.97
C GLU A 50 8.87 -16.08 43.37
N GLY A 51 9.54 -17.20 43.63
CA GLY A 51 10.83 -17.51 43.03
C GLY A 51 10.70 -18.35 41.77
N ILE A 52 11.84 -18.68 41.17
CA ILE A 52 11.91 -19.74 40.18
C ILE A 52 11.84 -21.09 40.91
N ALA A 53 10.84 -21.93 40.60
CA ALA A 53 10.75 -23.29 41.14
C ALA A 53 11.97 -24.14 40.74
N VAL A 54 12.52 -24.94 41.65
CA VAL A 54 13.56 -25.91 41.28
C VAL A 54 12.94 -27.08 40.50
N PRO A 55 13.70 -27.80 39.65
CA PRO A 55 13.15 -28.85 38.77
C PRO A 55 12.28 -29.92 39.47
N LYS A 56 12.54 -30.23 40.74
CA LYS A 56 11.71 -31.20 41.49
C LYS A 56 10.30 -30.69 41.83
N ASP A 57 10.10 -29.37 41.96
CA ASP A 57 8.85 -28.75 42.40
C ASP A 57 8.00 -28.22 41.24
N MET A 58 8.61 -28.17 40.05
CA MET A 58 8.01 -27.85 38.76
C MET A 58 6.70 -28.59 38.42
N PRO A 59 6.43 -29.83 38.87
CA PRO A 59 5.13 -30.46 38.63
C PRO A 59 3.98 -29.77 39.37
N GLY A 60 4.23 -29.15 40.53
CA GLY A 60 3.24 -28.42 41.32
C GLY A 60 3.22 -26.91 41.06
N ILE A 61 4.17 -26.41 40.28
CA ILE A 61 4.31 -25.00 39.91
C ILE A 61 4.55 -24.92 38.40
N ILE A 62 3.61 -24.33 37.67
CA ILE A 62 3.67 -24.22 36.20
C ILE A 62 4.14 -22.84 35.72
N SER A 63 4.40 -21.91 36.64
CA SER A 63 5.01 -20.62 36.34
C SER A 63 5.84 -20.07 37.50
N GLY A 64 6.85 -19.25 37.20
CA GLY A 64 7.56 -18.45 38.20
C GLY A 64 8.08 -17.13 37.66
N ARG A 65 8.59 -16.27 38.55
CA ARG A 65 9.21 -14.98 38.18
C ARG A 65 10.70 -14.91 38.39
N VAL A 66 11.31 -14.01 37.63
CA VAL A 66 12.70 -13.58 37.74
C VAL A 66 12.71 -12.15 38.22
N HIS A 67 13.27 -11.93 39.41
CA HIS A 67 13.44 -10.58 39.97
C HIS A 67 14.46 -9.77 39.17
N ASN A 68 14.28 -8.46 39.16
CA ASN A 68 15.20 -7.47 38.56
C ASN A 68 16.56 -7.35 39.29
N ALA A 69 16.82 -8.16 40.33
CA ALA A 69 18.10 -8.25 41.03
C ALA A 69 19.20 -8.96 40.22
N LEU A 70 18.86 -9.55 39.07
CA LEU A 70 19.79 -10.22 38.18
C LEU A 70 20.11 -9.32 36.98
N TYR A 71 21.33 -8.79 36.93
CA TYR A 71 21.71 -7.68 36.03
C TYR A 71 22.53 -8.07 34.80
N TYR A 72 23.04 -9.31 34.69
CA TYR A 72 23.91 -9.70 33.58
C TYR A 72 23.12 -9.95 32.28
N PRO A 73 23.47 -9.31 31.14
CA PRO A 73 22.83 -9.59 29.86
C PRO A 73 23.78 -10.28 28.85
N PRO A 74 23.30 -11.24 28.03
CA PRO A 74 22.03 -11.92 28.15
C PRO A 74 22.11 -13.07 29.17
N MET A 75 21.24 -13.08 30.17
CA MET A 75 21.06 -14.27 31.02
C MET A 75 20.10 -15.26 30.40
N LEU A 76 20.52 -16.52 30.40
CA LEU A 76 19.65 -17.66 30.13
C LEU A 76 19.15 -18.25 31.44
N ASN A 77 17.92 -18.75 31.44
CA ASN A 77 17.37 -19.48 32.56
C ASN A 77 17.44 -20.99 32.29
N LEU A 78 18.16 -21.73 33.13
CA LEU A 78 18.27 -23.18 33.03
C LEU A 78 16.89 -23.86 33.06
N ASN A 79 15.91 -23.29 33.77
CA ASN A 79 14.56 -23.84 33.80
C ASN A 79 13.85 -23.75 32.45
N LYS A 80 14.05 -22.65 31.70
CA LYS A 80 13.54 -22.55 30.33
C LYS A 80 14.16 -23.63 29.46
N PHE A 81 15.42 -23.98 29.70
CA PHE A 81 16.11 -25.01 28.91
C PHE A 81 15.62 -26.41 29.26
N ILE A 82 15.39 -26.68 30.55
CA ILE A 82 14.85 -27.96 31.03
C ILE A 82 13.40 -28.16 30.59
N ARG A 83 12.59 -27.09 30.66
CA ARG A 83 11.15 -27.11 30.43
C ARG A 83 10.71 -25.86 29.65
N PRO A 84 10.86 -25.84 28.31
CA PRO A 84 10.58 -24.64 27.50
C PRO A 84 9.14 -24.12 27.58
N ASP A 85 8.19 -24.99 27.88
CA ASP A 85 6.78 -24.68 28.15
C ASP A 85 6.55 -24.02 29.53
N PHE A 86 7.55 -24.00 30.42
CA PHE A 86 7.42 -23.33 31.71
C PHE A 86 7.33 -21.81 31.54
N ALA A 87 6.22 -21.23 32.02
CA ALA A 87 5.99 -19.80 31.92
C ALA A 87 6.88 -19.04 32.91
N ILE A 88 7.75 -18.19 32.38
CA ILE A 88 8.65 -17.34 33.15
C ILE A 88 8.24 -15.89 32.94
N PHE A 89 8.11 -15.14 34.03
CA PHE A 89 7.86 -13.70 33.99
C PHE A 89 9.05 -12.93 34.53
N ARG A 90 9.56 -11.96 33.77
CA ARG A 90 10.61 -11.06 34.24
C ARG A 90 9.97 -9.81 34.85
N VAL A 91 10.35 -9.47 36.07
CA VAL A 91 9.80 -8.32 36.79
C VAL A 91 10.35 -7.02 36.22
N ALA A 92 9.47 -6.08 35.90
CA ALA A 92 9.78 -4.74 35.45
C ALA A 92 9.20 -3.70 36.43
N GLU A 93 10.06 -2.98 37.14
CA GLU A 93 9.66 -1.96 38.13
C GLU A 93 9.61 -0.56 37.50
N VAL A 94 8.45 -0.19 36.97
CA VAL A 94 8.27 0.97 36.08
C VAL A 94 8.08 2.30 36.84
N PHE A 95 8.18 2.33 38.16
CA PHE A 95 7.99 3.57 38.91
C PHE A 95 9.30 4.34 39.20
N LYS A 96 10.46 3.67 39.10
CA LYS A 96 11.73 4.17 39.63
C LYS A 96 12.62 4.77 38.54
N GLU A 97 12.69 4.11 37.40
CA GLU A 97 13.48 4.49 36.23
C GLU A 97 12.92 3.81 34.97
N LYS A 98 13.36 4.24 33.78
CA LYS A 98 13.14 3.48 32.55
C LYS A 98 13.80 2.09 32.70
N ILE A 99 13.15 1.03 32.21
CA ILE A 99 13.58 -0.36 32.49
C ILE A 99 13.63 -1.23 31.22
N LYS A 100 14.02 -0.61 30.09
CA LYS A 100 13.94 -1.20 28.75
C LYS A 100 14.67 -2.54 28.62
N ARG A 101 15.80 -2.73 29.34
CA ARG A 101 16.58 -3.96 29.34
C ARG A 101 15.74 -5.17 29.78
N GLU A 102 14.84 -5.00 30.74
CA GLU A 102 14.04 -6.10 31.28
C GLU A 102 13.04 -6.61 30.23
N TYR A 103 12.41 -5.70 29.47
CA TYR A 103 11.56 -6.06 28.34
C TYR A 103 12.34 -6.72 27.20
N ALA A 104 13.54 -6.20 26.91
CA ALA A 104 14.42 -6.75 25.88
C ALA A 104 14.87 -8.18 26.23
N LEU A 105 15.28 -8.42 27.47
CA LEU A 105 15.71 -9.74 27.95
C LEU A 105 14.54 -10.71 28.09
N ALA A 106 13.35 -10.23 28.48
CA ALA A 106 12.14 -11.05 28.48
C ALA A 106 11.83 -11.54 27.06
N PHE A 107 11.82 -10.61 26.10
CA PHE A 107 11.62 -10.93 24.68
C PHE A 107 12.66 -11.91 24.14
N PHE A 108 13.95 -11.60 24.35
CA PHE A 108 15.06 -12.41 23.83
C PHE A 108 14.97 -13.88 24.29
N ASN A 109 14.46 -14.12 25.49
CA ASN A 109 14.36 -15.45 26.08
C ASN A 109 12.97 -16.09 26.00
N GLY A 110 12.00 -15.49 25.31
CA GLY A 110 10.64 -16.03 25.22
C GLY A 110 9.90 -16.03 26.57
N TYR A 111 10.12 -15.00 27.39
CA TYR A 111 9.47 -14.81 28.68
C TYR A 111 8.33 -13.79 28.59
N GLY A 112 7.41 -13.85 29.55
CA GLY A 112 6.49 -12.76 29.85
C GLY A 112 7.14 -11.66 30.68
N THR A 113 6.42 -10.57 30.88
CA THR A 113 6.80 -9.48 31.78
C THR A 113 5.74 -9.27 32.86
N GLU A 114 6.17 -9.14 34.10
CA GLU A 114 5.36 -8.73 35.25
C GLU A 114 5.64 -7.25 35.54
N ILE A 115 4.64 -6.38 35.38
CA ILE A 115 4.78 -4.94 35.63
C ILE A 115 4.48 -4.67 37.10
N ASN A 116 5.48 -4.16 37.82
CA ASN A 116 5.33 -3.72 39.20
C ASN A 116 5.27 -2.20 39.30
N GLN A 117 4.09 -1.69 39.63
CA GLN A 117 3.82 -0.27 39.84
C GLN A 117 3.55 0.00 41.32
N PHE A 118 4.62 0.22 42.09
CA PHE A 118 4.54 0.38 43.55
C PHE A 118 4.18 1.81 44.01
N ALA A 119 4.39 2.83 43.16
CA ALA A 119 4.13 4.22 43.51
C ALA A 119 2.97 4.79 42.66
N PRO A 120 2.11 5.66 43.23
CA PRO A 120 1.10 6.37 42.47
C PRO A 120 1.77 7.40 41.54
N GLY A 121 1.47 7.35 40.25
CA GLY A 121 2.00 8.28 39.24
C GLY A 121 2.37 7.59 37.94
N HIS A 122 2.25 8.34 36.84
CA HIS A 122 2.63 7.92 35.49
C HIS A 122 3.76 8.82 34.99
N PRO A 123 5.02 8.37 35.04
CA PRO A 123 6.13 9.13 34.49
C PRO A 123 5.94 9.40 32.99
N GLU A 124 6.35 10.56 32.49
CA GLU A 124 6.17 10.92 31.06
C GLU A 124 6.81 9.90 30.10
N TRP A 125 7.89 9.25 30.52
CA TRP A 125 8.61 8.25 29.72
C TRP A 125 7.93 6.87 29.70
N GLU A 126 6.94 6.62 30.55
CA GLU A 126 6.29 5.29 30.70
C GLU A 126 5.64 4.84 29.39
N GLU A 127 5.07 5.78 28.63
CA GLU A 127 4.43 5.47 27.35
C GLU A 127 5.43 4.92 26.31
N GLU A 128 6.67 5.44 26.29
CA GLU A 128 7.74 4.93 25.42
C GLU A 128 8.07 3.47 25.77
N GLN A 129 8.13 3.16 27.06
CA GLN A 129 8.38 1.81 27.58
C GLN A 129 7.26 0.85 27.19
N TYR A 130 5.99 1.26 27.33
CA TYR A 130 4.85 0.45 26.92
C TYR A 130 4.74 0.25 25.42
N ARG A 131 5.14 1.22 24.59
CA ARG A 131 5.23 1.01 23.13
C ARG A 131 6.29 -0.04 22.79
N PHE A 132 7.45 -0.01 23.46
CA PHE A 132 8.50 -1.02 23.28
C PHE A 132 8.02 -2.40 23.74
N LEU A 133 7.42 -2.49 24.93
CA LEU A 133 6.83 -3.72 25.46
C LEU A 133 5.70 -4.26 24.56
N GLY A 134 4.86 -3.39 24.02
CA GLY A 134 3.80 -3.76 23.10
C GLY A 134 4.34 -4.42 21.83
N ARG A 135 5.45 -3.91 21.29
CA ARG A 135 6.13 -4.50 20.11
C ARG A 135 6.69 -5.88 20.43
N THR A 136 7.37 -6.04 21.57
CA THR A 136 7.93 -7.34 21.96
C THR A 136 6.84 -8.39 22.27
N ILE A 137 5.83 -8.03 23.07
CA ILE A 137 4.72 -8.93 23.41
C ILE A 137 3.93 -9.34 22.18
N ARG A 138 3.74 -8.44 21.22
CA ARG A 138 3.06 -8.78 19.97
C ARG A 138 3.76 -9.93 19.27
N ILE A 139 5.07 -9.82 19.05
CA ILE A 139 5.86 -10.87 18.40
C ILE A 139 5.81 -12.18 19.20
N LEU A 140 5.89 -12.11 20.54
CA LEU A 140 5.76 -13.29 21.40
C LEU A 140 4.41 -14.00 21.24
N ARG A 141 3.31 -13.24 21.22
CA ARG A 141 1.95 -13.78 21.13
C ARG A 141 1.65 -14.35 19.76
N GLU A 142 2.06 -13.66 18.70
CA GLU A 142 1.85 -14.09 17.31
C GLU A 142 2.75 -15.29 16.91
N ASN A 143 3.70 -15.70 17.78
CA ASN A 143 4.61 -16.81 17.53
C ASN A 143 4.76 -17.71 18.76
N HIS A 144 3.68 -17.86 19.54
CA HIS A 144 3.75 -18.45 20.87
C HIS A 144 4.19 -19.93 20.82
N SER A 145 3.85 -20.64 19.74
CA SER A 145 4.18 -22.06 19.57
C SER A 145 5.70 -22.30 19.49
N ASN A 146 6.46 -21.36 18.91
CA ASN A 146 7.91 -21.43 18.83
C ASN A 146 8.58 -21.26 20.20
N PHE A 147 8.03 -20.38 21.05
CA PHE A 147 8.63 -20.07 22.35
C PHE A 147 8.41 -21.14 23.43
N ILE A 148 7.60 -22.17 23.14
CA ILE A 148 7.42 -23.36 23.97
C ILE A 148 8.10 -24.60 23.39
N SER A 149 8.87 -24.44 22.30
CA SER A 149 9.52 -25.55 21.61
C SER A 149 10.57 -26.25 22.46
N SER A 150 10.52 -27.58 22.48
CA SER A 150 11.55 -28.45 23.06
C SER A 150 12.88 -28.42 22.30
N HIS A 151 12.93 -27.78 21.13
CA HIS A 151 14.11 -27.69 20.27
C HIS A 151 14.80 -26.32 20.33
N TRP A 152 14.47 -25.51 21.34
CA TRP A 152 15.15 -24.23 21.58
C TRP A 152 16.67 -24.40 21.65
N LYS A 153 17.40 -23.63 20.83
CA LYS A 153 18.86 -23.55 20.85
C LYS A 153 19.28 -22.15 21.27
N PRO A 154 19.66 -21.95 22.53
CA PRO A 154 20.12 -20.65 22.99
C PRO A 154 21.53 -20.34 22.46
N LEU A 155 21.79 -19.06 22.23
CA LEU A 155 23.12 -18.50 21.92
C LEU A 155 23.82 -19.22 20.76
N ILE A 156 23.15 -19.34 19.62
CA ILE A 156 23.77 -19.84 18.39
C ILE A 156 24.96 -18.94 17.98
N SER A 157 25.91 -19.50 17.24
CA SER A 157 27.11 -18.78 16.86
C SER A 157 26.80 -17.57 15.97
N THR A 158 27.34 -16.40 16.34
CA THR A 158 27.26 -15.17 15.57
C THR A 158 28.65 -14.74 15.09
N LEU A 159 28.70 -13.97 14.01
CA LEU A 159 29.94 -13.40 13.45
C LEU A 159 30.40 -12.13 14.17
N ARG A 160 29.70 -11.71 15.23
CA ARG A 160 29.89 -10.43 15.88
C ARG A 160 29.72 -10.55 17.38
N ASP A 161 30.75 -10.13 18.10
CA ASP A 161 30.70 -10.01 19.55
C ASP A 161 29.64 -9.00 19.99
N SER A 162 29.14 -9.20 21.22
CA SER A 162 28.08 -8.36 21.83
C SER A 162 26.75 -8.37 21.08
N ILE A 163 26.54 -9.37 20.22
CA ILE A 163 25.26 -9.68 19.58
C ILE A 163 25.01 -11.17 19.75
N TRP A 164 23.90 -11.51 20.39
CA TRP A 164 23.50 -12.86 20.68
C TRP A 164 22.19 -13.20 19.98
N VAL A 165 22.05 -14.47 19.59
CA VAL A 165 20.88 -14.97 18.88
C VAL A 165 20.42 -16.27 19.53
N ASN A 166 19.12 -16.41 19.76
CA ASN A 166 18.48 -17.67 20.11
C ASN A 166 17.69 -18.18 18.90
N GLU A 167 17.67 -19.49 18.68
CA GLU A 167 16.87 -20.15 17.64
C GLU A 167 15.71 -20.93 18.30
N TRP A 168 14.50 -20.69 17.82
CA TRP A 168 13.23 -21.24 18.32
C TRP A 168 12.49 -21.97 17.18
N PRO A 169 12.82 -23.23 16.89
CA PRO A 169 12.15 -24.01 15.84
C PRO A 169 10.72 -24.37 16.26
N GLY A 170 9.72 -24.29 15.38
CA GLY A 170 8.34 -24.68 15.70
C GLY A 170 7.47 -24.93 14.46
N GLY A 171 6.98 -26.17 14.30
CA GLY A 171 6.20 -26.54 13.11
C GLY A 171 6.98 -26.24 11.82
N GLU A 172 6.38 -25.48 10.91
CA GLU A 172 6.96 -25.08 9.63
C GLU A 172 7.77 -23.77 9.70
N LYS A 173 7.80 -23.07 10.84
CA LYS A 173 8.48 -21.79 11.01
C LYS A 173 9.57 -21.82 12.07
N THR A 174 10.60 -20.99 11.91
CA THR A 174 11.67 -20.83 12.91
C THR A 174 11.81 -19.37 13.29
N ILE A 175 11.80 -19.08 14.59
CA ILE A 175 11.98 -17.71 15.10
C ILE A 175 13.39 -17.57 15.66
N TYR A 176 14.03 -16.45 15.35
CA TYR A 176 15.34 -16.07 15.85
C TYR A 176 15.22 -14.76 16.61
N THR A 177 15.35 -14.81 17.93
CA THR A 177 15.40 -13.58 18.74
C THR A 177 16.84 -13.09 18.83
N ILE A 178 17.04 -11.79 18.66
CA ILE A 178 18.37 -11.15 18.65
C ILE A 178 18.43 -10.15 19.79
N PHE A 179 19.53 -10.14 20.53
CA PHE A 179 19.84 -9.14 21.54
C PHE A 179 21.22 -8.55 21.27
N SER A 180 21.34 -7.23 21.32
CA SER A 180 22.59 -6.51 21.08
C SER A 180 22.89 -5.53 22.19
N LEU A 181 24.16 -5.45 22.58
CA LEU A 181 24.70 -4.42 23.47
C LEU A 181 25.53 -3.37 22.71
N LYS A 182 25.38 -3.27 21.38
CA LYS A 182 26.09 -2.27 20.57
C LYS A 182 25.31 -0.96 20.50
N PRO A 183 25.77 0.14 21.12
CA PRO A 183 25.05 1.41 21.09
C PRO A 183 24.92 1.97 19.67
N GLU A 184 25.91 1.74 18.81
CA GLU A 184 25.91 2.17 17.41
C GLU A 184 24.95 1.38 16.51
N GLY A 185 24.31 0.33 17.02
CA GLY A 185 23.53 -0.61 16.23
C GLY A 185 24.41 -1.54 15.39
N PHE A 186 23.82 -2.24 14.42
CA PHE A 186 24.57 -3.11 13.53
C PHE A 186 23.85 -3.31 12.19
N CYS A 187 24.57 -3.15 11.08
CA CYS A 187 24.11 -3.53 9.75
C CYS A 187 25.11 -4.50 9.14
N GLY A 188 24.68 -5.72 8.81
CA GLY A 188 25.54 -6.67 8.13
C GLY A 188 25.18 -8.14 8.38
N VAL A 189 26.04 -9.02 7.88
CA VAL A 189 25.90 -10.47 8.04
C VAL A 189 26.11 -10.87 9.49
N LEU A 190 25.19 -11.64 10.08
CA LEU A 190 25.23 -11.98 11.51
C LEU A 190 25.38 -13.47 11.82
N PHE A 191 24.49 -14.34 11.33
CA PHE A 191 24.50 -15.77 11.67
C PHE A 191 24.08 -16.64 10.49
N GLU A 192 24.47 -17.91 10.54
CA GLU A 192 24.18 -18.92 9.52
C GLU A 192 22.70 -19.31 9.55
N VAL A 193 22.09 -19.38 8.38
CA VAL A 193 20.69 -19.79 8.19
C VAL A 193 20.60 -20.86 7.12
N PRO A 194 19.68 -21.84 7.25
CA PRO A 194 19.49 -22.85 6.23
C PRO A 194 18.91 -22.24 4.93
N GLU A 195 19.02 -22.96 3.82
CA GLU A 195 18.34 -22.58 2.58
C GLU A 195 17.20 -23.55 2.28
N HIS A 196 15.99 -23.02 2.27
CA HIS A 196 14.78 -23.74 1.91
C HIS A 196 14.10 -22.99 0.76
N PRO A 197 13.91 -23.63 -0.41
CA PRO A 197 13.32 -22.96 -1.59
C PRO A 197 11.87 -22.51 -1.36
N ASP A 198 11.17 -23.22 -0.49
CA ASP A 198 9.79 -23.04 -0.06
C ASP A 198 9.63 -22.08 1.13
N LYS A 199 10.72 -21.52 1.65
CA LYS A 199 10.69 -20.56 2.76
C LYS A 199 11.36 -19.23 2.41
N HIS A 200 11.13 -18.24 3.25
CA HIS A 200 11.80 -16.94 3.22
C HIS A 200 12.05 -16.38 4.60
N TYR A 201 12.84 -15.32 4.66
CA TYR A 201 13.19 -14.65 5.91
C TYR A 201 12.59 -13.25 5.96
N ILE A 202 11.99 -12.91 7.10
CA ILE A 202 11.43 -11.59 7.41
C ILE A 202 11.99 -11.15 8.75
N ASP A 203 12.40 -9.89 8.87
CA ASP A 203 12.60 -9.25 10.17
C ASP A 203 11.24 -8.83 10.73
N LEU A 204 10.67 -9.59 11.66
CA LEU A 204 9.41 -9.27 12.34
C LEU A 204 9.51 -8.04 13.24
N TRP A 205 10.72 -7.56 13.57
CA TRP A 205 10.88 -6.29 14.25
C TRP A 205 10.58 -5.15 13.27
N SER A 206 11.32 -5.07 12.17
CA SER A 206 11.22 -3.95 11.22
C SER A 206 10.16 -4.15 10.12
N HIS A 207 9.63 -5.36 9.99
CA HIS A 207 8.77 -5.84 8.89
C HIS A 207 9.43 -5.60 7.53
N GLU A 208 10.59 -6.24 7.33
CA GLU A 208 11.38 -6.15 6.09
C GLU A 208 11.79 -7.55 5.62
N PRO A 209 11.79 -7.80 4.30
CA PRO A 209 12.33 -9.03 3.74
C PRO A 209 13.84 -9.07 3.92
N ILE A 210 14.33 -10.23 4.32
CA ILE A 210 15.76 -10.49 4.50
C ILE A 210 16.24 -11.32 3.32
N LEU A 211 17.35 -10.87 2.72
CA LEU A 211 18.08 -11.64 1.72
C LEU A 211 19.17 -12.45 2.40
N ALA A 212 19.12 -13.78 2.22
CA ALA A 212 20.21 -14.65 2.61
C ALA A 212 21.40 -14.43 1.66
N ILE A 213 22.60 -14.27 2.23
CA ILE A 213 23.85 -14.05 1.50
C ILE A 213 24.67 -15.34 1.53
N LYS A 214 25.03 -15.84 0.34
CA LYS A 214 25.92 -17.00 0.20
C LYS A 214 27.38 -16.62 0.44
N GLN A 215 28.04 -17.36 1.34
CA GLN A 215 29.49 -17.32 1.52
C GLN A 215 30.03 -18.75 1.54
N GLY A 216 30.57 -19.20 0.40
CA GLY A 216 30.98 -20.58 0.22
C GLY A 216 29.78 -21.53 0.12
N GLN A 217 29.75 -22.57 0.96
CA GLN A 217 28.64 -23.52 1.04
C GLN A 217 27.57 -23.13 2.07
N LYS A 218 27.78 -22.03 2.80
CA LYS A 218 26.91 -21.57 3.88
C LYS A 218 26.16 -20.32 3.48
N SER A 219 24.96 -20.17 4.02
CA SER A 219 24.12 -18.99 3.83
C SER A 219 23.95 -18.28 5.15
N TYR A 220 23.92 -16.96 5.10
CA TYR A 220 23.86 -16.13 6.29
C TYR A 220 22.80 -15.06 6.13
N THR A 221 22.17 -14.68 7.24
CA THR A 221 21.24 -13.56 7.25
C THR A 221 21.96 -12.22 7.36
N GLN A 222 21.48 -11.22 6.61
CA GLN A 222 21.84 -9.82 6.82
C GLN A 222 20.80 -9.16 7.73
N VAL A 223 21.27 -8.53 8.80
CA VAL A 223 20.40 -7.93 9.82
C VAL A 223 20.63 -6.42 9.91
N GLN A 224 19.59 -5.69 10.31
CA GLN A 224 19.64 -4.28 10.64
C GLN A 224 19.15 -4.10 12.08
N LEU A 225 20.08 -3.95 13.02
CA LEU A 225 19.80 -3.73 14.43
C LEU A 225 19.83 -2.24 14.74
N GLU A 226 18.77 -1.76 15.39
CA GLU A 226 18.69 -0.40 15.92
C GLU A 226 19.77 -0.21 16.99
N GLY A 227 20.37 0.99 17.00
CA GLY A 227 21.24 1.43 18.10
C GLY A 227 20.43 1.89 19.32
N PHE A 228 21.14 2.19 20.39
CA PHE A 228 20.59 2.81 21.61
C PHE A 228 21.59 3.84 22.15
N ASN A 229 21.19 4.64 23.13
CA ASN A 229 22.06 5.70 23.58
C ASN A 229 23.28 5.11 24.32
N ALA A 230 24.50 5.50 23.93
CA ALA A 230 25.72 5.00 24.56
C ALA A 230 25.78 5.28 26.07
N PHE A 231 25.13 6.34 26.57
CA PHE A 231 25.04 6.61 28.01
C PHE A 231 24.16 5.61 28.77
N GLU A 232 23.31 4.85 28.07
CA GLU A 232 22.49 3.79 28.68
C GLU A 232 23.26 2.49 28.87
N GLN A 233 24.47 2.36 28.30
CA GLN A 233 25.29 1.16 28.46
C GLN A 233 25.62 0.90 29.93
N GLY A 234 25.43 -0.34 30.39
CA GLY A 234 25.55 -0.75 31.79
C GLY A 234 24.36 -0.36 32.68
N THR A 235 23.33 0.29 32.16
CA THR A 235 22.12 0.67 32.91
C THR A 235 20.95 -0.30 32.66
N ASN A 236 19.82 -0.10 33.34
CA ASN A 236 18.57 -0.83 33.07
C ASN A 236 17.91 -0.50 31.72
N ASN A 237 18.55 0.32 30.88
CA ASN A 237 18.07 0.73 29.55
C ASN A 237 18.97 0.30 28.40
N GLU A 238 20.09 -0.37 28.68
CA GLU A 238 20.97 -0.84 27.62
C GLU A 238 20.30 -1.91 26.76
N GLY A 239 20.75 -1.93 25.51
CA GLY A 239 20.49 -3.00 24.58
C GLY A 239 19.33 -2.75 23.63
N SER A 240 19.39 -3.46 22.52
CA SER A 240 18.36 -3.49 21.49
C SER A 240 18.01 -4.93 21.12
N VAL A 241 16.83 -5.10 20.55
CA VAL A 241 16.32 -6.40 20.10
C VAL A 241 15.88 -6.34 18.65
N SER A 242 15.89 -7.49 18.01
CA SER A 242 15.26 -7.74 16.71
C SER A 242 14.76 -9.19 16.68
N CYS A 243 13.96 -9.53 15.68
CA CYS A 243 13.36 -10.84 15.54
C CYS A 243 13.32 -11.24 14.08
N ILE A 244 14.03 -12.29 13.71
CA ILE A 244 13.99 -12.83 12.36
C ILE A 244 13.10 -14.06 12.37
N ALA A 245 12.23 -14.18 11.39
CA ALA A 245 11.43 -15.37 11.17
C ALA A 245 11.82 -16.00 9.84
N GLU A 246 12.07 -17.29 9.87
CA GLU A 246 11.95 -18.15 8.69
C GLU A 246 10.49 -18.59 8.59
N LEU A 247 9.82 -18.17 7.52
CA LEU A 247 8.41 -18.44 7.29
C LEU A 247 8.22 -19.27 6.01
N PRO A 248 7.23 -20.18 5.95
CA PRO A 248 6.80 -20.82 4.70
C PRO A 248 6.27 -19.77 3.72
N ARG A 249 6.38 -20.01 2.42
CA ARG A 249 5.80 -19.14 1.38
C ARG A 249 4.33 -19.50 1.14
N LEU A 250 3.44 -18.95 1.95
CA LEU A 250 1.99 -19.18 1.86
C LEU A 250 1.26 -18.04 1.16
N ILE A 251 1.86 -16.85 1.12
CA ILE A 251 1.31 -15.64 0.50
C ILE A 251 2.07 -15.31 -0.79
N ASP A 252 1.35 -15.17 -1.90
CA ASP A 252 1.83 -14.47 -3.10
C ASP A 252 1.03 -13.17 -3.25
N ALA A 253 1.71 -12.03 -3.14
CA ALA A 253 1.05 -10.74 -3.20
C ALA A 253 1.78 -9.77 -4.11
N HIS A 254 1.02 -9.01 -4.90
CA HIS A 254 1.58 -8.01 -5.80
C HIS A 254 0.60 -6.86 -6.05
N ILE A 255 1.15 -5.70 -6.42
CA ILE A 255 0.37 -4.50 -6.71
C ILE A 255 0.37 -4.26 -8.22
N THR A 256 -0.81 -4.31 -8.84
CA THR A 256 -0.98 -3.98 -10.26
C THR A 256 -2.19 -3.08 -10.45
N ASN A 257 -2.02 -1.98 -11.18
CA ASN A 257 -3.11 -1.03 -11.49
C ASN A 257 -3.93 -0.60 -10.25
N ASN A 258 -3.25 -0.28 -9.14
CA ASN A 258 -3.85 0.10 -7.85
C ASN A 258 -4.68 -0.98 -7.16
N ARG A 259 -4.50 -2.22 -7.59
CA ARG A 259 -5.09 -3.36 -6.93
C ARG A 259 -3.99 -4.14 -6.25
N LEU A 260 -4.21 -4.39 -4.96
CA LEU A 260 -3.45 -5.37 -4.21
C LEU A 260 -4.09 -6.73 -4.51
N GLN A 261 -3.35 -7.57 -5.21
CA GLN A 261 -3.71 -8.96 -5.46
C GLN A 261 -2.98 -9.82 -4.44
N ILE A 262 -3.71 -10.70 -3.76
CA ILE A 262 -3.16 -11.61 -2.76
C ILE A 262 -3.71 -13.00 -3.07
N ALA A 263 -2.82 -13.96 -3.26
CA ALA A 263 -3.12 -15.37 -3.18
C ALA A 263 -2.58 -15.92 -1.85
N CYS A 264 -3.38 -16.70 -1.13
CA CYS A 264 -3.00 -17.31 0.14
C CYS A 264 -3.46 -18.77 0.18
N SER A 265 -2.54 -19.69 0.49
CA SER A 265 -2.81 -21.14 0.44
C SER A 265 -3.33 -21.74 1.75
N GLU A 266 -3.04 -21.12 2.89
CA GLU A 266 -3.34 -21.65 4.23
C GLU A 266 -3.67 -20.52 5.22
N GLY A 267 -4.30 -20.88 6.35
CA GLY A 267 -4.74 -19.96 7.40
C GLY A 267 -6.25 -19.73 7.43
N ASP A 268 -6.70 -18.95 8.41
CA ASP A 268 -8.10 -18.54 8.59
C ASP A 268 -8.31 -17.01 8.49
N GLU A 269 -7.24 -16.20 8.63
CA GLU A 269 -7.31 -14.75 8.58
C GLU A 269 -6.11 -14.12 7.81
N LEU A 270 -6.41 -13.12 6.98
CA LEU A 270 -5.42 -12.18 6.45
C LEU A 270 -5.53 -10.82 7.18
N ARG A 271 -4.39 -10.27 7.59
CA ARG A 271 -4.26 -8.91 8.13
C ARG A 271 -3.41 -8.05 7.20
N ILE A 272 -4.01 -7.00 6.64
CA ILE A 272 -3.34 -6.08 5.69
C ILE A 272 -3.13 -4.71 6.36
N TRP A 273 -1.88 -4.26 6.43
CA TRP A 273 -1.47 -3.08 7.19
C TRP A 273 -0.90 -1.98 6.30
N ALA A 274 -1.17 -0.73 6.65
CA ALA A 274 -0.42 0.44 6.19
C ALA A 274 0.76 0.70 7.14
N GLY A 275 1.98 0.45 6.66
CA GLY A 275 3.21 0.44 7.45
C GLY A 275 3.30 -0.75 8.39
N ASN A 276 4.24 -0.67 9.34
CA ASN A 276 4.50 -1.76 10.30
C ASN A 276 3.26 -2.03 11.18
N PRO A 277 2.86 -3.31 11.37
CA PRO A 277 1.90 -3.74 12.36
C PRO A 277 2.19 -3.21 13.77
N ALA A 278 1.16 -2.75 14.48
CA ALA A 278 1.25 -2.29 15.86
C ALA A 278 -0.14 -2.29 16.53
N TYR A 279 -0.22 -2.44 17.86
CA TYR A 279 -1.49 -2.40 18.59
C TYR A 279 -2.24 -1.06 18.44
N GLY A 280 -1.51 0.06 18.25
CA GLY A 280 -2.11 1.37 18.03
C GLY A 280 -2.57 1.62 16.58
N LYS A 281 -2.54 0.61 15.71
CA LYS A 281 -2.94 0.71 14.30
C LYS A 281 -4.07 -0.26 13.98
N THR A 282 -4.82 0.07 12.93
CA THR A 282 -5.88 -0.80 12.40
C THR A 282 -5.41 -1.46 11.11
N SER A 283 -5.67 -2.75 10.97
CA SER A 283 -5.50 -3.51 9.73
C SER A 283 -6.83 -3.72 9.04
N LYS A 284 -6.78 -4.01 7.74
CA LYS A 284 -7.89 -4.66 7.07
C LYS A 284 -7.80 -6.16 7.35
N GLN A 285 -8.80 -6.68 8.06
CA GLN A 285 -8.96 -8.11 8.34
C GLN A 285 -9.87 -8.77 7.30
N VAL A 286 -9.54 -10.00 6.91
CA VAL A 286 -10.28 -10.80 5.93
C VAL A 286 -10.26 -12.26 6.37
N ASN A 287 -11.44 -12.84 6.61
CA ASN A 287 -11.55 -14.27 6.94
C ASN A 287 -11.45 -15.11 5.67
N LEU A 288 -10.60 -16.13 5.70
CA LEU A 288 -10.37 -17.05 4.61
C LEU A 288 -11.49 -18.11 4.58
N THR A 289 -12.38 -18.03 3.58
CA THR A 289 -13.61 -18.86 3.50
C THR A 289 -13.58 -19.82 2.30
N GLY A 290 -12.44 -20.48 2.08
CA GLY A 290 -12.24 -21.43 0.96
C GLY A 290 -11.98 -20.77 -0.40
N GLN A 291 -11.88 -19.44 -0.45
CA GLN A 291 -11.28 -18.70 -1.56
C GLN A 291 -9.80 -18.46 -1.25
N ASN A 292 -8.95 -18.62 -2.26
CA ASN A 292 -7.50 -18.44 -2.09
C ASN A 292 -6.98 -17.17 -2.76
N GLU A 293 -7.79 -16.48 -3.58
CA GLU A 293 -7.39 -15.26 -4.29
C GLU A 293 -8.28 -14.08 -3.90
N TYR A 294 -7.63 -12.95 -3.60
CA TYR A 294 -8.24 -11.72 -3.14
C TYR A 294 -7.72 -10.54 -3.92
N SER A 295 -8.62 -9.59 -4.23
CA SER A 295 -8.26 -8.39 -4.96
C SER A 295 -8.88 -7.16 -4.31
N PHE A 296 -8.04 -6.27 -3.80
CA PHE A 296 -8.47 -5.06 -3.11
C PHE A 296 -8.09 -3.82 -3.91
N PHE A 297 -9.01 -2.87 -4.00
CA PHE A 297 -8.67 -1.55 -4.53
C PHE A 297 -7.94 -0.77 -3.43
N ILE A 298 -6.68 -0.42 -3.67
CA ILE A 298 -5.82 0.20 -2.66
C ILE A 298 -6.41 1.52 -2.10
N PRO A 299 -7.00 2.41 -2.93
CA PRO A 299 -7.66 3.60 -2.39
C PRO A 299 -8.79 3.30 -1.40
N ASP A 300 -9.49 2.18 -1.53
CA ASP A 300 -10.53 1.78 -0.56
C ASP A 300 -9.92 1.27 0.75
N LEU A 301 -8.73 0.66 0.68
CA LEU A 301 -8.02 0.17 1.86
C LEU A 301 -7.38 1.30 2.67
N PHE A 302 -6.62 2.15 1.99
CA PHE A 302 -5.68 3.08 2.63
C PHE A 302 -5.77 4.51 2.10
N GLY A 303 -6.77 4.82 1.27
CA GLY A 303 -6.93 6.13 0.66
C GLY A 303 -5.68 6.53 -0.14
N ARG A 304 -5.08 7.66 0.27
CA ARG A 304 -3.89 8.24 -0.38
C ARG A 304 -2.57 7.69 0.14
N TYR A 305 -2.58 6.71 1.04
CA TYR A 305 -1.36 6.16 1.60
C TYR A 305 -0.40 5.65 0.51
N GLU A 306 0.87 5.99 0.68
CA GLU A 306 2.02 5.54 -0.09
C GLU A 306 3.08 5.09 0.92
N GLY A 307 3.86 4.06 0.59
CA GLY A 307 4.81 3.44 1.49
C GLY A 307 4.60 1.94 1.66
N LYS A 308 5.05 1.45 2.81
CA LYS A 308 5.08 0.01 3.13
C LYS A 308 3.68 -0.54 3.34
N VAL A 309 3.39 -1.69 2.75
CA VAL A 309 2.18 -2.49 2.99
C VAL A 309 2.63 -3.84 3.51
N VAL A 310 2.14 -4.25 4.68
CA VAL A 310 2.45 -5.57 5.26
C VAL A 310 1.21 -6.44 5.17
N VAL A 311 1.35 -7.64 4.61
CA VAL A 311 0.30 -8.65 4.50
C VAL A 311 0.70 -9.83 5.35
N GLN A 312 -0.13 -10.21 6.32
CA GLN A 312 0.12 -11.33 7.22
C GLN A 312 -1.01 -12.36 7.10
N ALA A 313 -0.65 -13.64 7.13
CA ALA A 313 -1.59 -14.76 7.22
C ALA A 313 -1.52 -15.37 8.63
N PHE A 314 -2.68 -15.68 9.19
CA PHE A 314 -2.83 -16.23 10.54
C PHE A 314 -3.65 -17.52 10.51
N ALA A 315 -3.42 -18.38 11.50
CA ALA A 315 -4.36 -19.38 11.96
C ALA A 315 -4.60 -19.15 13.46
N ASP A 316 -5.85 -18.97 13.85
CA ASP A 316 -6.26 -18.45 15.16
C ASP A 316 -5.56 -17.10 15.45
N ASP A 317 -4.51 -17.11 16.26
CA ASP A 317 -3.68 -15.93 16.58
C ASP A 317 -2.19 -16.12 16.26
N GLU A 318 -1.84 -17.23 15.60
CA GLU A 318 -0.47 -17.58 15.25
C GLU A 318 -0.14 -17.11 13.83
N LEU A 319 0.93 -16.33 13.68
CA LEU A 319 1.44 -15.86 12.39
C LEU A 319 1.97 -17.05 11.58
N LEU A 320 1.43 -17.27 10.40
CA LEU A 320 1.90 -18.33 9.49
C LEU A 320 2.91 -17.81 8.49
N ASP A 321 2.62 -16.66 7.88
CA ASP A 321 3.45 -16.05 6.84
C ASP A 321 3.27 -14.51 6.82
N GLU A 322 4.28 -13.79 6.32
CA GLU A 322 4.28 -12.35 6.12
C GLU A 322 4.97 -11.98 4.80
N VAL A 323 4.32 -11.11 4.02
CA VAL A 323 4.87 -10.49 2.81
C VAL A 323 4.81 -8.97 2.90
N VAL A 324 5.89 -8.33 2.49
CA VAL A 324 6.04 -6.87 2.51
C VAL A 324 6.05 -6.33 1.08
N LEU A 325 5.19 -5.35 0.83
CA LEU A 325 5.04 -4.65 -0.44
C LEU A 325 5.27 -3.16 -0.27
N TYR A 326 5.52 -2.47 -1.38
CA TYR A 326 5.75 -1.04 -1.37
C TYR A 326 4.92 -0.34 -2.44
N ILE A 327 4.16 0.66 -2.02
CA ILE A 327 3.57 1.66 -2.90
C ILE A 327 4.59 2.78 -3.04
N THR A 328 5.32 2.81 -4.15
CA THR A 328 6.34 3.84 -4.41
C THR A 328 5.71 5.24 -4.34
N PRO A 329 6.24 6.15 -3.50
CA PRO A 329 5.71 7.51 -3.39
C PRO A 329 5.67 8.25 -4.73
N GLY A 330 4.60 9.01 -4.96
CA GLY A 330 4.40 9.74 -6.21
C GLY A 330 4.09 8.87 -7.43
N THR A 331 3.76 7.58 -7.24
CA THR A 331 3.31 6.73 -8.35
C THR A 331 1.92 7.16 -8.81
N PRO A 332 1.71 7.47 -10.10
CA PRO A 332 0.38 7.78 -10.61
C PRO A 332 -0.53 6.57 -10.62
N ARG A 333 -1.68 6.73 -9.96
CA ARG A 333 -2.70 5.70 -9.77
C ARG A 333 -3.97 6.09 -10.49
N LEU A 334 -4.43 5.29 -11.46
CA LEU A 334 -5.76 5.40 -12.05
C LEU A 334 -6.85 5.23 -10.98
N ILE A 335 -7.55 6.32 -10.64
CA ILE A 335 -8.61 6.35 -9.62
C ILE A 335 -10.02 6.39 -10.22
N SER A 336 -10.14 6.62 -11.53
CA SER A 336 -11.42 6.60 -12.23
C SER A 336 -11.88 5.17 -12.51
N THR A 337 -13.09 4.82 -12.07
CA THR A 337 -13.72 3.53 -12.39
C THR A 337 -14.56 3.64 -13.67
N LEU A 338 -14.34 2.75 -14.63
CA LEU A 338 -15.13 2.72 -15.86
C LEU A 338 -16.50 2.07 -15.60
N THR A 339 -17.57 2.75 -16.01
CA THR A 339 -18.92 2.17 -16.04
C THR A 339 -19.33 1.97 -17.49
N PRO A 340 -19.50 0.72 -17.96
CA PRO A 340 -19.98 0.46 -19.30
C PRO A 340 -21.39 1.03 -19.53
N THR A 341 -21.65 1.43 -20.76
CA THR A 341 -22.96 1.85 -21.25
C THR A 341 -23.77 0.65 -21.73
N ASN A 342 -25.08 0.83 -21.91
CA ASN A 342 -25.94 -0.21 -22.49
C ASN A 342 -25.55 -0.46 -23.95
N SER A 343 -25.23 -1.72 -24.26
CA SER A 343 -24.86 -2.12 -25.62
C SER A 343 -25.98 -1.85 -26.62
N THR A 344 -25.62 -1.38 -27.81
CA THR A 344 -26.56 -1.05 -28.88
C THR A 344 -26.18 -1.71 -30.20
N ALA A 345 -27.12 -2.46 -30.78
CA ALA A 345 -26.94 -3.07 -32.10
C ALA A 345 -27.08 -2.05 -33.25
N SER A 346 -27.89 -1.00 -33.06
CA SER A 346 -28.09 0.05 -34.06
C SER A 346 -27.02 1.13 -33.97
N SER A 347 -26.59 1.64 -35.13
CA SER A 347 -25.65 2.77 -35.23
C SER A 347 -26.19 4.01 -34.53
N PRO A 348 -25.55 4.47 -33.43
CA PRO A 348 -25.92 5.73 -32.80
C PRO A 348 -25.67 6.89 -33.76
N LYS A 349 -26.57 7.89 -33.73
CA LYS A 349 -26.43 9.09 -34.57
C LYS A 349 -25.06 9.75 -34.32
N ASN A 350 -24.39 10.13 -35.41
CA ASN A 350 -23.07 10.79 -35.42
C ASN A 350 -21.91 10.00 -34.78
N MET A 351 -22.04 8.68 -34.59
CA MET A 351 -20.96 7.81 -34.16
C MET A 351 -20.45 6.90 -35.28
N VAL A 352 -19.21 6.45 -35.13
CA VAL A 352 -18.53 5.50 -36.00
C VAL A 352 -18.25 4.23 -35.22
N ARG A 353 -18.45 3.07 -35.85
CA ARG A 353 -18.12 1.77 -35.24
C ARG A 353 -16.61 1.54 -35.29
N ILE A 354 -16.02 1.29 -34.13
CA ILE A 354 -14.65 0.83 -33.97
C ILE A 354 -14.71 -0.70 -33.82
N PRO A 355 -14.06 -1.47 -34.72
CA PRO A 355 -14.10 -2.93 -34.64
C PRO A 355 -13.37 -3.44 -33.41
N ALA A 356 -13.67 -4.68 -33.00
CA ALA A 356 -12.86 -5.39 -32.02
C ALA A 356 -11.51 -5.77 -32.65
N GLY A 357 -10.47 -5.88 -31.83
CA GLY A 357 -9.14 -6.27 -32.29
C GLY A 357 -8.09 -6.07 -31.22
N SER A 358 -6.84 -6.32 -31.57
CA SER A 358 -5.70 -6.18 -30.68
C SER A 358 -4.85 -4.99 -31.09
N PHE A 359 -4.27 -4.27 -30.12
CA PHE A 359 -3.34 -3.20 -30.42
C PHE A 359 -2.28 -3.03 -29.32
N THR A 360 -1.11 -2.55 -29.73
CA THR A 360 -0.05 -2.19 -28.78
C THR A 360 -0.19 -0.73 -28.39
N PHE A 361 -0.49 -0.49 -27.10
CA PHE A 361 -0.58 0.87 -26.57
C PHE A 361 0.82 1.46 -26.38
N ARG A 362 1.08 2.62 -26.98
CA ARG A 362 2.36 3.34 -26.87
C ARG A 362 2.09 4.78 -26.48
N THR A 363 2.91 5.39 -25.66
CA THR A 363 2.71 6.79 -25.29
C THR A 363 3.97 7.61 -25.46
N THR A 364 3.79 8.86 -25.85
CA THR A 364 4.80 9.92 -25.72
C THR A 364 4.17 11.10 -24.98
N HIS A 365 5.00 11.92 -24.35
CA HIS A 365 4.55 13.12 -23.67
C HIS A 365 5.61 14.20 -23.78
N GLY A 366 5.26 15.42 -23.36
CA GLY A 366 6.22 16.49 -23.18
C GLY A 366 7.03 16.31 -21.90
N ASP A 367 7.32 17.43 -21.24
CA ASP A 367 7.98 17.42 -19.93
C ASP A 367 7.23 16.53 -18.92
N ALA A 368 8.01 15.89 -18.04
CA ALA A 368 7.58 14.89 -17.10
C ALA A 368 7.94 15.26 -15.65
N PHE A 369 7.98 16.57 -15.33
CA PHE A 369 8.10 17.04 -13.95
C PHE A 369 7.05 16.40 -13.02
N ILE A 370 5.83 16.23 -13.54
CA ILE A 370 4.80 15.38 -12.94
C ILE A 370 4.91 14.01 -13.62
N PRO A 371 5.18 12.92 -12.86
CA PRO A 371 5.27 11.60 -13.45
C PRO A 371 3.98 11.19 -14.15
N TYR A 372 4.09 10.71 -15.38
CA TYR A 372 3.00 10.04 -16.08
C TYR A 372 2.90 8.57 -15.64
N PRO A 373 1.72 7.93 -15.77
CA PRO A 373 1.56 6.52 -15.43
C PRO A 373 2.49 5.64 -16.27
N LYS A 374 3.21 4.75 -15.57
CA LYS A 374 4.13 3.77 -16.15
C LYS A 374 3.48 2.37 -16.12
N GLY A 375 3.95 1.47 -16.98
CA GLY A 375 3.54 0.07 -16.99
C GLY A 375 2.31 -0.28 -17.82
N GLN A 376 1.64 0.69 -18.45
CA GLN A 376 0.66 0.44 -19.53
C GLN A 376 1.32 0.39 -20.91
N GLU A 377 2.50 1.00 -21.05
CA GLU A 377 3.24 1.13 -22.29
C GLU A 377 3.70 -0.23 -22.84
N SER A 378 3.62 -0.38 -24.15
CA SER A 378 4.01 -1.58 -24.91
C SER A 378 3.24 -2.86 -24.55
N LYS A 379 2.16 -2.75 -23.76
CA LYS A 379 1.22 -3.85 -23.55
C LYS A 379 0.31 -4.01 -24.76
N GLU A 380 0.00 -5.26 -25.05
CA GLU A 380 -1.04 -5.61 -26.01
C GLU A 380 -2.40 -5.61 -25.31
N TYR A 381 -3.36 -4.89 -25.88
CA TYR A 381 -4.73 -4.80 -25.38
C TYR A 381 -5.68 -5.46 -26.37
N ASN A 382 -6.53 -6.36 -25.86
CA ASN A 382 -7.64 -6.94 -26.61
C ASN A 382 -8.89 -6.05 -26.42
N MET A 383 -9.22 -5.31 -27.47
CA MET A 383 -10.30 -4.33 -27.48
C MET A 383 -11.59 -4.97 -27.97
N LYS A 384 -12.69 -4.73 -27.25
CA LYS A 384 -14.04 -5.01 -27.74
C LYS A 384 -14.43 -3.97 -28.80
N ALA A 385 -15.42 -4.29 -29.63
CA ALA A 385 -16.01 -3.31 -30.52
C ALA A 385 -16.80 -2.28 -29.70
N PHE A 386 -16.76 -1.03 -30.11
CA PHE A 386 -17.53 0.08 -29.51
C PHE A 386 -17.81 1.15 -30.56
N TRP A 387 -18.63 2.13 -30.22
CA TRP A 387 -18.95 3.30 -31.02
C TRP A 387 -18.22 4.53 -30.48
N MET A 388 -17.67 5.37 -31.35
CA MET A 388 -17.04 6.64 -30.98
C MET A 388 -17.63 7.79 -31.78
N ASP A 389 -17.83 8.94 -31.13
CA ASP A 389 -18.28 10.15 -31.80
C ASP A 389 -17.34 10.53 -32.95
N LYS A 390 -17.95 10.83 -34.11
CA LYS A 390 -17.22 11.19 -35.33
C LYS A 390 -16.35 12.44 -35.14
N HIS A 391 -16.82 13.38 -34.33
CA HIS A 391 -16.13 14.64 -33.98
C HIS A 391 -16.31 14.96 -32.49
N PRO A 392 -15.56 15.90 -31.92
CA PRO A 392 -15.85 16.45 -30.59
C PRO A 392 -17.29 16.94 -30.46
N VAL A 393 -17.83 16.92 -29.24
CA VAL A 393 -19.19 17.41 -28.96
C VAL A 393 -19.28 18.89 -29.32
N THR A 394 -20.35 19.26 -30.02
CA THR A 394 -20.56 20.62 -30.51
C THR A 394 -21.34 21.49 -29.53
N ASN A 395 -21.29 22.81 -29.71
CA ASN A 395 -22.09 23.75 -28.94
C ASN A 395 -23.60 23.47 -29.09
N GLU A 396 -24.09 23.14 -30.29
CA GLU A 396 -25.50 22.78 -30.53
C GLU A 396 -25.92 21.55 -29.71
N GLU A 397 -25.09 20.49 -29.72
CA GLU A 397 -25.34 19.26 -28.97
C GLU A 397 -25.33 19.52 -27.46
N PHE A 398 -24.35 20.27 -26.95
CA PHE A 398 -24.29 20.61 -25.52
C PHE A 398 -25.41 21.55 -25.09
N HIS A 399 -25.86 22.45 -25.96
CA HIS A 399 -27.01 23.30 -25.70
C HIS A 399 -28.31 22.49 -25.60
N ALA A 400 -28.51 21.50 -26.47
CA ALA A 400 -29.64 20.58 -26.36
C ALA A 400 -29.65 19.83 -25.02
N PHE A 401 -28.48 19.42 -24.51
CA PHE A 401 -28.33 18.86 -23.17
C PHE A 401 -28.79 19.82 -22.07
N ILE A 402 -28.31 21.07 -22.10
CA ILE A 402 -28.70 22.09 -21.11
C ILE A 402 -30.22 22.32 -21.15
N GLN A 403 -30.80 22.49 -22.34
CA GLN A 403 -32.23 22.73 -22.50
C GLN A 403 -33.07 21.55 -22.00
N ALA A 404 -32.61 20.31 -22.21
CA ALA A 404 -33.34 19.12 -21.80
C ALA A 404 -33.26 18.83 -20.29
N THR A 405 -32.21 19.28 -19.62
CA THR A 405 -31.90 18.87 -18.23
C THR A 405 -31.92 20.02 -17.22
N ASN A 406 -31.90 21.27 -17.70
CA ASN A 406 -31.59 22.45 -16.88
C ASN A 406 -30.28 22.31 -16.09
N TYR A 407 -29.29 21.62 -16.68
CA TYR A 407 -28.01 21.36 -16.03
C TYR A 407 -27.31 22.65 -15.60
N LYS A 408 -26.84 22.66 -14.35
CA LYS A 408 -25.99 23.70 -13.78
C LYS A 408 -24.91 23.04 -12.93
N PRO A 409 -23.62 23.30 -13.19
CA PRO A 409 -22.56 22.75 -12.36
C PRO A 409 -22.55 23.38 -10.97
N ARG A 410 -21.91 22.69 -10.03
CA ARG A 410 -21.78 23.16 -8.64
C ARG A 410 -20.93 24.42 -8.55
N ASP A 411 -19.77 24.42 -9.21
CA ASP A 411 -18.96 25.61 -9.44
C ASP A 411 -19.28 26.14 -10.84
N THR A 412 -19.65 27.41 -10.97
CA THR A 412 -19.95 28.04 -12.28
C THR A 412 -18.76 28.83 -12.85
N THR A 413 -17.62 28.86 -12.16
CA THR A 413 -16.43 29.60 -12.60
C THR A 413 -16.00 29.13 -13.98
N ASN A 414 -15.84 30.07 -14.92
CA ASN A 414 -15.52 29.83 -16.32
C ASN A 414 -16.47 28.87 -17.07
N PHE A 415 -17.60 28.43 -16.51
CA PHE A 415 -18.52 27.50 -17.19
C PHE A 415 -19.08 28.15 -18.46
N LEU A 416 -18.80 27.53 -19.61
CA LEU A 416 -19.19 28.02 -20.93
C LEU A 416 -18.91 29.52 -21.12
N LYS A 417 -17.72 29.97 -20.67
CA LYS A 417 -17.34 31.38 -20.65
C LYS A 417 -17.46 32.09 -22.01
N HIS A 418 -17.36 31.34 -23.11
CA HIS A 418 -17.50 31.86 -24.48
C HIS A 418 -18.96 32.11 -24.88
N TRP A 419 -19.94 31.53 -24.17
CA TRP A 419 -21.36 31.75 -24.41
C TRP A 419 -21.83 33.07 -23.80
N ARG A 420 -22.85 33.67 -24.39
CA ARG A 420 -23.48 34.90 -23.90
C ARG A 420 -24.93 34.64 -23.59
N ASN A 421 -25.40 35.04 -22.41
CA ASN A 421 -26.77 34.81 -21.95
C ASN A 421 -27.23 33.34 -22.08
N GLY A 422 -26.33 32.40 -21.82
CA GLY A 422 -26.65 30.97 -21.85
C GLY A 422 -26.70 30.32 -23.25
N ILE A 423 -26.27 31.01 -24.31
CA ILE A 423 -26.23 30.47 -25.67
C ILE A 423 -24.93 30.84 -26.40
N TYR A 424 -24.48 29.97 -27.31
CA TYR A 424 -23.36 30.21 -28.21
C TYR A 424 -23.68 31.31 -29.25
N ALA A 425 -22.65 31.91 -29.87
CA ALA A 425 -22.87 32.95 -30.87
C ALA A 425 -23.42 32.35 -32.18
N LYS A 426 -24.19 33.15 -32.94
CA LYS A 426 -24.74 32.73 -34.23
C LYS A 426 -23.62 32.30 -35.19
N GLY A 427 -23.73 31.11 -35.79
CA GLY A 427 -22.70 30.54 -36.66
C GLY A 427 -21.68 29.64 -35.92
N GLU A 428 -21.77 29.55 -34.59
CA GLU A 428 -20.91 28.69 -33.76
C GLU A 428 -21.57 27.35 -33.36
N GLU A 429 -22.71 26.99 -33.97
CA GLU A 429 -23.49 25.77 -33.66
C GLU A 429 -22.60 24.53 -33.72
N ARG A 430 -21.76 24.46 -34.75
CA ARG A 430 -20.91 23.33 -35.11
C ARG A 430 -19.51 23.43 -34.51
N PHE A 431 -19.21 24.42 -33.68
CA PHE A 431 -17.91 24.52 -33.02
C PHE A 431 -17.85 23.54 -31.85
N PRO A 432 -16.67 22.96 -31.55
CA PRO A 432 -16.49 22.15 -30.35
C PRO A 432 -16.88 22.94 -29.11
N VAL A 433 -17.60 22.29 -28.18
CA VAL A 433 -17.82 22.87 -26.86
C VAL A 433 -16.51 22.88 -26.09
N ILE A 434 -16.19 24.04 -25.51
CA ILE A 434 -15.00 24.32 -24.70
C ILE A 434 -15.44 24.96 -23.38
N TYR A 435 -14.52 25.24 -22.46
CA TYR A 435 -14.87 25.76 -21.13
C TYR A 435 -15.82 24.84 -20.34
N VAL A 436 -15.56 23.53 -20.44
CA VAL A 436 -16.25 22.45 -19.72
C VAL A 436 -15.26 21.71 -18.82
N SER A 437 -15.68 21.32 -17.62
CA SER A 437 -14.89 20.46 -16.74
C SER A 437 -15.08 18.99 -17.09
N TYR A 438 -14.33 18.10 -16.43
CA TYR A 438 -14.56 16.67 -16.52
C TYR A 438 -15.98 16.27 -16.10
N GLU A 439 -16.50 16.87 -15.02
CA GLU A 439 -17.85 16.63 -14.51
C GLU A 439 -18.93 17.06 -15.53
N ASP A 440 -18.74 18.21 -16.18
CA ASP A 440 -19.63 18.71 -17.24
C ASP A 440 -19.68 17.73 -18.41
N ALA A 441 -18.52 17.25 -18.85
CA ALA A 441 -18.39 16.29 -19.93
C ALA A 441 -19.02 14.93 -19.58
N GLN A 442 -18.83 14.45 -18.35
CA GLN A 442 -19.48 13.23 -17.87
C GLN A 442 -21.00 13.37 -17.76
N ALA A 443 -21.51 14.51 -17.28
CA ALA A 443 -22.94 14.76 -17.16
C ALA A 443 -23.62 14.74 -18.53
N TYR A 444 -23.03 15.42 -19.53
CA TYR A 444 -23.47 15.34 -20.92
C TYR A 444 -23.43 13.90 -21.44
N ALA A 445 -22.32 13.19 -21.25
CA ALA A 445 -22.16 11.84 -21.77
C ALA A 445 -23.23 10.90 -21.21
N ARG A 446 -23.50 10.96 -19.89
CA ARG A 446 -24.57 10.18 -19.25
C ARG A 446 -25.95 10.51 -19.82
N TRP A 447 -26.28 11.79 -19.97
CA TRP A 447 -27.56 12.21 -20.57
C TRP A 447 -27.72 11.69 -22.01
N ALA A 448 -26.64 11.72 -22.80
CA ALA A 448 -26.63 11.21 -24.16
C ALA A 448 -26.64 9.66 -24.24
N GLY A 449 -26.62 8.95 -23.10
CA GLY A 449 -26.52 7.48 -23.05
C GLY A 449 -25.17 6.97 -23.57
N LYS A 450 -24.11 7.73 -23.30
CA LYS A 450 -22.71 7.52 -23.71
C LYS A 450 -21.78 7.61 -22.47
N ARG A 451 -20.47 7.53 -22.68
CA ARG A 451 -19.42 7.79 -21.69
C ARG A 451 -18.20 8.46 -22.32
N LEU A 452 -17.26 8.93 -21.51
CA LEU A 452 -15.95 9.36 -22.03
C LEU A 452 -15.11 8.13 -22.44
N PRO A 453 -14.28 8.23 -23.49
CA PRO A 453 -13.33 7.17 -23.84
C PRO A 453 -12.24 7.07 -22.78
N THR A 454 -11.76 5.86 -22.49
CA THR A 454 -10.46 5.70 -21.81
C THR A 454 -9.33 6.20 -22.71
N GLU A 455 -8.14 6.46 -22.17
CA GLU A 455 -6.98 6.83 -23.00
C GLU A 455 -6.68 5.77 -24.05
N VAL A 456 -6.75 4.51 -23.63
CA VAL A 456 -6.52 3.31 -24.44
C VAL A 456 -7.54 3.22 -25.59
N GLU A 457 -8.83 3.41 -25.32
CA GLU A 457 -9.88 3.41 -26.34
C GLU A 457 -9.72 4.56 -27.34
N TRP A 458 -9.40 5.76 -26.85
CA TRP A 458 -9.17 6.92 -27.70
C TRP A 458 -8.04 6.65 -28.69
N GLN A 459 -6.92 6.13 -28.19
CA GLN A 459 -5.76 5.85 -29.01
C GLN A 459 -5.99 4.70 -29.99
N TYR A 460 -6.66 3.62 -29.55
CA TYR A 460 -7.02 2.50 -30.42
C TYR A 460 -7.88 2.95 -31.60
N ALA A 461 -8.96 3.69 -31.30
CA ALA A 461 -9.86 4.21 -32.32
C ALA A 461 -9.16 5.18 -33.27
N ALA A 462 -8.19 5.95 -32.78
CA ALA A 462 -7.47 6.92 -33.57
C ALA A 462 -6.40 6.28 -34.49
N GLN A 463 -5.55 5.39 -33.95
CA GLN A 463 -4.40 4.80 -34.65
C GLN A 463 -4.76 3.65 -35.58
N THR A 464 -5.91 3.02 -35.33
CA THR A 464 -6.34 1.75 -35.92
C THR A 464 -5.36 0.60 -35.61
N ASP A 465 -5.68 -0.58 -36.11
CA ASP A 465 -4.81 -1.75 -36.18
C ASP A 465 -3.45 -1.50 -36.87
N LYS A 466 -3.30 -0.39 -37.61
CA LYS A 466 -2.08 -0.03 -38.35
C LYS A 466 -1.10 0.82 -37.54
N LEU A 467 -1.41 1.14 -36.29
CA LEU A 467 -0.58 1.95 -35.39
C LEU A 467 -0.14 3.28 -36.02
N LEU A 468 -1.06 3.94 -36.72
CA LEU A 468 -0.75 5.20 -37.42
C LEU A 468 -0.26 6.26 -36.41
N GLU A 469 0.78 7.00 -36.78
CA GLU A 469 1.31 8.08 -35.93
C GLU A 469 0.37 9.30 -35.92
N TRP A 470 -0.29 9.55 -37.04
CA TRP A 470 -1.25 10.63 -37.29
C TRP A 470 -2.58 10.03 -37.74
N PRO A 471 -3.72 10.74 -37.62
CA PRO A 471 -5.02 10.22 -38.06
C PRO A 471 -5.03 9.75 -39.52
N TRP A 472 -4.31 10.44 -40.40
CA TRP A 472 -4.20 10.14 -41.82
C TRP A 472 -2.92 9.36 -42.17
N LYS A 473 -2.92 8.74 -43.36
CA LYS A 473 -1.68 8.17 -43.93
C LYS A 473 -0.76 9.30 -44.37
N GLN A 474 0.37 9.44 -43.70
CA GLN A 474 1.34 10.47 -43.99
C GLN A 474 2.12 10.16 -45.28
N SER A 475 2.24 11.14 -46.17
CA SER A 475 2.95 11.01 -47.47
C SER A 475 4.42 11.46 -47.40
N LYS A 476 4.74 12.37 -46.47
CA LYS A 476 6.10 12.84 -46.21
C LYS A 476 6.42 12.76 -44.71
N PRO A 477 7.62 12.32 -44.30
CA PRO A 477 7.98 12.27 -42.89
C PRO A 477 7.70 13.59 -42.16
N VAL A 478 7.10 13.51 -40.97
CA VAL A 478 6.91 14.66 -40.09
C VAL A 478 8.21 14.90 -39.33
N ASN A 479 8.78 16.09 -39.48
CA ASN A 479 10.03 16.46 -38.83
C ASN A 479 9.75 17.20 -37.53
N ARG A 480 10.60 16.95 -36.54
CA ARG A 480 10.56 17.57 -35.22
C ARG A 480 11.85 18.32 -35.00
N LYS A 481 11.82 19.63 -35.14
CA LYS A 481 13.01 20.47 -35.00
C LYS A 481 12.96 21.26 -33.71
N GLU A 482 14.05 21.23 -32.96
CA GLU A 482 14.24 22.17 -31.86
C GLU A 482 14.53 23.56 -32.44
N GLN A 483 13.81 24.55 -31.94
CA GLN A 483 13.98 25.95 -32.28
C GLN A 483 14.31 26.71 -30.99
N PHE A 484 15.41 27.45 -30.99
CA PHE A 484 15.81 28.30 -29.87
C PHE A 484 15.03 29.63 -29.95
N VAL A 485 14.19 29.88 -28.96
CA VAL A 485 13.46 31.15 -28.77
C VAL A 485 14.36 32.17 -28.06
N THR A 486 15.17 31.70 -27.10
CA THR A 486 16.26 32.44 -26.46
C THR A 486 17.45 31.50 -26.23
N GLU A 487 18.55 31.99 -25.66
CA GLU A 487 19.73 31.17 -25.31
C GLU A 487 19.41 30.00 -24.34
N THR A 488 18.32 30.10 -23.57
CA THR A 488 17.91 29.08 -22.58
C THR A 488 16.55 28.47 -22.87
N LEU A 489 15.81 28.96 -23.87
CA LEU A 489 14.46 28.52 -24.21
C LEU A 489 14.43 27.88 -25.59
N THR A 490 14.11 26.58 -25.63
CA THR A 490 13.81 25.85 -26.86
C THR A 490 12.32 25.57 -26.98
N VAL A 491 11.85 25.33 -28.21
CA VAL A 491 10.54 24.77 -28.52
C VAL A 491 10.67 23.72 -29.61
N LYS A 492 9.77 22.73 -29.64
CA LYS A 492 9.78 21.68 -30.65
C LYS A 492 8.77 22.01 -31.75
N ALA A 493 9.26 22.43 -32.91
CA ALA A 493 8.43 22.69 -34.08
C ALA A 493 8.16 21.39 -34.85
N ILE A 494 6.88 21.14 -35.11
CA ILE A 494 6.40 20.06 -35.97
C ILE A 494 6.24 20.62 -37.39
N GLU A 495 6.94 20.03 -38.35
CA GLU A 495 6.93 20.40 -39.77
C GLU A 495 6.52 19.20 -40.64
N GLY A 496 5.89 19.46 -41.79
CA GLY A 496 5.51 18.40 -42.74
C GLY A 496 4.07 17.91 -42.62
N ILE A 497 3.22 18.61 -41.89
CA ILE A 497 1.76 18.40 -41.89
C ILE A 497 1.12 19.37 -42.89
N ASP A 498 0.36 18.85 -43.86
CA ASP A 498 -0.42 19.66 -44.78
C ASP A 498 -1.63 20.26 -44.04
N GLN A 499 -1.76 21.59 -44.11
CA GLN A 499 -2.85 22.40 -43.53
C GLN A 499 -4.26 21.91 -43.88
N LYS A 500 -4.44 21.08 -44.91
CA LYS A 500 -5.73 20.47 -45.26
C LYS A 500 -6.13 19.32 -44.33
N HIS A 501 -5.22 18.81 -43.50
CA HIS A 501 -5.46 17.65 -42.63
C HIS A 501 -5.79 18.04 -41.19
N ALA A 502 -5.31 19.18 -40.70
CA ALA A 502 -5.59 19.66 -39.35
C ALA A 502 -5.29 21.16 -39.23
N ASN A 503 -5.83 21.80 -38.19
CA ASN A 503 -5.35 23.11 -37.77
C ASN A 503 -3.91 22.96 -37.24
N LEU A 504 -2.99 23.79 -37.76
CA LEU A 504 -1.57 23.77 -37.42
C LEU A 504 -1.21 24.60 -36.18
N GLY A 505 -2.20 25.14 -35.47
CA GLY A 505 -2.01 25.96 -34.29
C GLY A 505 -2.14 27.47 -34.53
N ASP A 506 -3.02 27.90 -35.44
CA ASP A 506 -3.17 29.31 -35.83
C ASP A 506 -3.88 30.21 -34.79
N GLY A 507 -4.30 29.62 -33.66
CA GLY A 507 -4.97 30.31 -32.57
C GLY A 507 -6.47 30.54 -32.80
N LYS A 508 -7.04 30.04 -33.90
CA LYS A 508 -8.48 30.12 -34.18
C LYS A 508 -9.15 28.75 -34.07
N LEU A 509 -10.26 28.70 -33.35
CA LEU A 509 -11.12 27.52 -33.32
C LEU A 509 -11.99 27.49 -34.59
N TYR A 510 -12.24 26.31 -35.14
CA TYR A 510 -13.05 26.11 -36.35
C TYR A 510 -14.19 25.10 -36.08
N PRO A 511 -15.26 25.10 -36.90
CA PRO A 511 -16.30 24.07 -36.84
C PRO A 511 -15.73 22.66 -36.96
N VAL A 512 -16.30 21.71 -36.23
CA VAL A 512 -15.96 20.29 -36.38
C VAL A 512 -16.12 19.83 -37.82
N GLY A 513 -15.18 19.01 -38.30
CA GLY A 513 -15.15 18.48 -39.65
C GLY A 513 -14.65 19.43 -40.72
N SER A 514 -14.06 20.57 -40.34
CA SER A 514 -13.46 21.54 -41.27
C SER A 514 -12.25 20.97 -42.05
N TYR A 515 -11.64 19.89 -41.55
CA TYR A 515 -10.51 19.20 -42.18
C TYR A 515 -10.89 17.77 -42.62
N PRO A 516 -11.69 17.58 -43.68
CA PRO A 516 -12.17 16.26 -44.08
C PRO A 516 -11.05 15.29 -44.51
N LYS A 517 -9.92 15.82 -45.02
CA LYS A 517 -8.74 15.00 -45.34
C LYS A 517 -8.00 14.50 -44.10
N GLY A 518 -8.28 15.08 -42.93
CA GLY A 518 -7.76 14.63 -41.65
C GLY A 518 -8.49 13.43 -41.06
N ALA A 519 -9.50 12.90 -41.76
CA ALA A 519 -10.22 11.71 -41.30
C ALA A 519 -9.29 10.50 -41.21
N ASN A 520 -9.41 9.73 -40.13
CA ASN A 520 -8.75 8.44 -40.05
C ASN A 520 -9.50 7.35 -40.86
N PRO A 521 -8.94 6.14 -41.01
CA PRO A 521 -9.58 5.07 -41.79
C PRO A 521 -10.98 4.65 -41.31
N HIS A 522 -11.32 4.90 -40.04
CA HIS A 522 -12.67 4.67 -39.52
C HIS A 522 -13.64 5.83 -39.86
N GLY A 523 -13.11 6.99 -40.27
CA GLY A 523 -13.89 8.19 -40.58
C GLY A 523 -14.03 9.15 -39.39
N LEU A 524 -13.25 8.96 -38.33
CA LEU A 524 -13.15 9.91 -37.22
C LEU A 524 -12.41 11.16 -37.67
N LEU A 525 -12.97 12.32 -37.35
CA LEU A 525 -12.45 13.64 -37.66
C LEU A 525 -11.92 14.34 -36.41
N ASP A 526 -11.13 15.38 -36.61
CA ASP A 526 -10.68 16.31 -35.57
C ASP A 526 -9.93 15.61 -34.41
N LEU A 527 -9.29 14.47 -34.69
CA LEU A 527 -8.46 13.73 -33.74
C LEU A 527 -7.14 14.46 -33.44
N SER A 528 -6.70 15.36 -34.31
CA SER A 528 -5.47 16.14 -34.13
C SER A 528 -5.68 17.63 -34.41
N GLY A 529 -5.22 18.50 -33.52
CA GLY A 529 -5.16 19.97 -33.73
C GLY A 529 -6.46 20.75 -33.57
N CYS A 530 -7.55 20.13 -33.13
CA CYS A 530 -8.83 20.79 -32.89
C CYS A 530 -8.92 21.32 -31.44
N VAL A 531 -9.33 20.49 -30.49
CA VAL A 531 -9.28 20.77 -29.05
C VAL A 531 -8.65 19.57 -28.36
N TRP A 532 -7.97 19.80 -27.22
CA TRP A 532 -7.61 18.72 -26.33
C TRP A 532 -8.87 17.98 -25.91
N GLN A 533 -8.83 16.65 -25.93
CA GLN A 533 -10.00 15.83 -25.67
C GLN A 533 -9.82 15.12 -24.33
N LEU A 534 -10.74 15.41 -23.40
CA LEU A 534 -10.81 14.73 -22.11
C LEU A 534 -11.03 13.23 -22.32
N THR A 535 -10.26 12.42 -21.61
CA THR A 535 -10.49 10.98 -21.47
C THR A 535 -11.12 10.69 -20.11
N HIS A 536 -11.59 9.47 -19.90
CA HIS A 536 -12.13 8.99 -18.63
C HIS A 536 -11.06 8.88 -17.53
N ASP A 537 -9.78 8.83 -17.91
CA ASP A 537 -8.69 8.36 -17.06
C ASP A 537 -8.17 9.47 -16.15
N ILE A 538 -8.57 9.41 -14.88
CA ILE A 538 -8.08 10.29 -13.81
C ILE A 538 -7.00 9.56 -13.03
N TYR A 539 -5.81 10.16 -12.94
CA TYR A 539 -4.70 9.68 -12.13
C TYR A 539 -4.50 10.54 -10.89
N GLU A 540 -4.09 9.90 -9.80
CA GLU A 540 -3.65 10.55 -8.55
C GLU A 540 -2.30 9.98 -8.09
N SER A 541 -1.35 10.85 -7.75
CA SER A 541 0.00 10.50 -7.28
C SER A 541 0.30 11.33 -6.04
N GLY A 542 -0.14 10.89 -4.84
CA GLY A 542 0.02 11.54 -3.53
C GLY A 542 -0.30 13.03 -3.45
N SER A 543 0.53 13.85 -4.10
CA SER A 543 0.52 15.29 -4.30
C SER A 543 -0.33 15.80 -5.48
N TYR A 544 -0.52 15.04 -6.55
CA TYR A 544 -1.17 15.51 -7.79
C TYR A 544 -2.38 14.69 -8.17
N ARG A 545 -3.38 15.35 -8.76
CA ARG A 545 -4.51 14.72 -9.45
C ARG A 545 -4.63 15.32 -10.84
N TYR A 546 -4.73 14.50 -11.88
CA TYR A 546 -4.80 14.97 -13.26
C TYR A 546 -5.59 14.03 -14.16
N ILE A 547 -6.07 14.57 -15.28
CA ILE A 547 -6.75 13.84 -16.36
C ILE A 547 -5.78 13.70 -17.52
N ILE A 548 -5.76 12.55 -18.18
CA ILE A 548 -5.04 12.43 -19.46
C ILE A 548 -5.91 12.98 -20.59
N MET A 549 -5.34 13.90 -21.38
CA MET A 549 -5.95 14.44 -22.58
C MET A 549 -5.19 14.02 -23.83
N LYS A 550 -5.92 13.95 -24.95
CA LYS A 550 -5.38 13.53 -26.26
C LYS A 550 -5.70 14.54 -27.37
N GLY A 551 -4.99 14.42 -28.48
CA GLY A 551 -5.29 15.08 -29.76
C GLY A 551 -4.64 16.45 -30.04
N GLY A 552 -4.23 17.21 -29.03
CA GLY A 552 -3.69 18.56 -29.26
C GLY A 552 -4.77 19.61 -29.52
N SER A 553 -4.37 20.86 -29.72
CA SER A 553 -5.29 22.01 -29.77
C SER A 553 -5.00 22.98 -30.91
N TYR A 554 -6.03 23.74 -31.31
CA TYR A 554 -5.95 24.81 -32.31
C TYR A 554 -5.00 25.96 -31.90
N PHE A 555 -4.65 26.05 -30.62
CA PHE A 555 -3.67 26.99 -30.11
C PHE A 555 -2.32 26.30 -29.94
N LYS A 556 -1.25 26.94 -30.41
CA LYS A 556 0.14 26.49 -30.26
C LYS A 556 0.94 27.54 -29.49
N PRO A 557 1.22 27.32 -28.18
CA PRO A 557 2.14 28.18 -27.47
C PRO A 557 3.56 27.95 -28.00
N SER A 558 4.20 29.01 -28.48
CA SER A 558 5.53 28.96 -29.11
C SER A 558 6.61 29.68 -28.31
N SER A 559 6.28 30.17 -27.12
CA SER A 559 7.17 31.00 -26.30
C SER A 559 8.08 30.22 -25.35
N SER A 560 7.80 28.94 -25.07
CA SER A 560 8.64 28.10 -24.19
C SER A 560 8.27 26.62 -24.26
N TRP A 561 9.24 25.72 -24.09
CA TRP A 561 9.01 24.28 -23.92
C TRP A 561 8.28 23.94 -22.61
N TRP A 562 8.37 24.81 -21.59
CA TRP A 562 7.65 24.66 -20.31
C TRP A 562 6.12 24.72 -20.46
N TYR A 563 5.61 25.29 -21.56
CA TYR A 563 4.17 25.37 -21.80
C TYR A 563 3.61 24.08 -22.39
N VAL A 564 2.31 23.86 -22.14
CA VAL A 564 1.54 22.76 -22.74
C VAL A 564 1.74 22.79 -24.25
N GLN A 565 2.27 21.70 -24.77
CA GLN A 565 2.69 21.59 -26.15
C GLN A 565 1.45 21.43 -27.05
N GLY A 566 0.86 22.55 -27.50
CA GLY A 566 -0.35 22.61 -28.35
C GLY A 566 -0.09 22.33 -29.83
N GLY A 567 -1.00 22.77 -30.70
CA GLY A 567 -1.01 22.43 -32.14
C GLY A 567 -1.47 20.99 -32.41
N PRO A 568 -1.33 20.50 -33.65
CA PRO A 568 -1.60 19.11 -33.97
C PRO A 568 -0.56 18.21 -33.30
N ARG A 569 -1.03 17.14 -32.65
CA ARG A 569 -0.21 16.15 -31.95
C ARG A 569 -0.40 14.75 -32.50
N GLU A 570 0.63 13.94 -32.32
CA GLU A 570 0.64 12.53 -32.63
C GLU A 570 -0.43 11.79 -31.80
N LEU A 571 -0.97 10.72 -32.35
CA LEU A 571 -2.06 9.96 -31.70
C LEU A 571 -1.64 9.25 -30.41
N HIS A 572 -0.35 8.99 -30.28
CA HIS A 572 0.26 8.41 -29.09
C HIS A 572 0.75 9.48 -28.09
N TYR A 573 0.65 10.77 -28.43
CA TYR A 573 0.98 11.86 -27.51
C TYR A 573 -0.10 11.99 -26.43
N ARG A 574 0.31 12.19 -25.18
CA ARG A 574 -0.58 12.45 -24.04
C ARG A 574 -0.19 13.73 -23.32
N GLN A 575 -1.19 14.43 -22.81
CA GLN A 575 -1.02 15.66 -22.03
C GLN A 575 -1.82 15.56 -20.73
N ALA A 576 -1.16 15.75 -19.59
CA ALA A 576 -1.83 15.85 -18.31
C ALA A 576 -2.55 17.21 -18.17
N LEU A 577 -3.79 17.19 -17.71
CA LEU A 577 -4.54 18.36 -17.21
C LEU A 577 -4.65 18.25 -15.70
N LEU A 578 -4.01 19.15 -14.97
CA LEU A 578 -4.08 19.16 -13.51
C LEU A 578 -5.47 19.54 -13.01
N ARG A 579 -5.99 18.73 -12.09
CA ARG A 579 -7.28 18.92 -11.44
C ARG A 579 -7.12 19.77 -10.17
N VAL A 580 -7.02 21.09 -10.33
CA VAL A 580 -6.93 22.03 -9.20
C VAL A 580 -8.34 22.42 -8.70
N SER A 581 -9.22 22.79 -9.64
CA SER A 581 -10.64 23.07 -9.42
C SER A 581 -11.40 22.96 -10.76
N GLU A 582 -12.72 22.79 -10.72
CA GLU A 582 -13.56 22.74 -11.94
C GLU A 582 -13.36 24.00 -12.79
N GLY A 583 -13.31 25.19 -12.17
CA GLY A 583 -13.06 26.44 -12.87
C GLY A 583 -11.69 26.54 -13.58
N PHE A 584 -10.66 25.86 -13.07
CA PHE A 584 -9.32 25.82 -13.69
C PHE A 584 -9.25 24.79 -14.83
N GLU A 585 -10.06 23.73 -14.78
CA GLU A 585 -10.16 22.72 -15.86
C GLU A 585 -10.86 23.28 -17.11
N ARG A 586 -11.81 24.21 -16.91
CA ARG A 586 -12.56 24.87 -17.98
C ARG A 586 -11.67 25.83 -18.77
N ASN A 587 -11.08 25.32 -19.83
CA ASN A 587 -10.15 26.04 -20.69
C ASN A 587 -10.69 26.22 -22.11
N ALA A 588 -10.21 27.25 -22.80
CA ALA A 588 -10.61 27.53 -24.19
C ALA A 588 -10.15 26.45 -25.19
N THR A 589 -9.14 25.66 -24.84
CA THR A 589 -8.50 24.67 -25.71
C THR A 589 -8.90 23.23 -25.40
N VAL A 590 -9.78 23.02 -24.41
CA VAL A 590 -10.17 21.70 -23.91
C VAL A 590 -11.66 21.47 -24.18
N GLY A 591 -11.96 20.36 -24.84
CA GLY A 591 -13.30 19.83 -25.05
C GLY A 591 -13.29 18.31 -24.89
N PHE A 592 -14.24 17.61 -25.50
CA PHE A 592 -14.33 16.16 -25.36
C PHE A 592 -15.12 15.52 -26.50
N ARG A 593 -15.03 14.20 -26.59
CA ARG A 593 -15.88 13.34 -27.42
C ARG A 593 -16.32 12.14 -26.59
N CYS A 594 -17.38 11.46 -27.00
CA CYS A 594 -17.89 10.31 -26.26
C CYS A 594 -17.75 8.99 -27.02
N VAL A 595 -17.89 7.90 -26.27
CA VAL A 595 -18.00 6.53 -26.77
C VAL A 595 -19.23 5.83 -26.19
N LYS A 596 -19.60 4.71 -26.80
CA LYS A 596 -20.69 3.83 -26.36
C LYS A 596 -20.34 2.38 -26.66
N ASP A 597 -20.64 1.48 -25.73
CA ASP A 597 -20.33 0.05 -25.80
C ASP A 597 -21.27 -0.75 -26.72
#